data_AF-A0A941WRQ0-F1
#
_entry.id   AF-A0A941WRQ0-F1
#
_cell.length_a   1.000
_cell.length_b   1.000
_cell.length_c   1.000
_cell.angle_alpha   90.00
_cell.angle_beta   90.00
_cell.angle_gamma   90.00
#
_symmetry.space_group_name_H-M   'P 1'
#
loop_
_entity.id
_entity.type
_entity.pdbx_description
1 polymer ?
#
loop_
_entity_poly.entity_id
_entity_poly.type
_entity_poly.pdbx_seq_one_letter_code
_entity_poly.pdbx_strand_id
1 'polypeptide(L)'
;MGYRSDIRLIIKKSSLGKLIQEDSEIEEIIEDADINKTYGILLYLGWDDVRGKVVDTLSDALYSISNEEISYRLTIIGENLEDIEEQSYTAKEDENLNIPFPSIIRTFDEKDLERQMDYFILNKENPQKEDIDI
;
A
#
# COMPACT_ATOMS: atom_id res chain seq x y z
N MET A 1 1.98 14.46 22.77
CA MET A 1 3.22 13.83 22.27
C MET A 1 2.78 12.99 21.09
N GLY A 2 3.10 13.43 19.87
CA GLY A 2 2.68 12.70 18.67
C GLY A 2 3.72 11.64 18.38
N TYR A 3 3.30 10.38 18.34
CA TYR A 3 4.13 9.30 17.81
C TYR A 3 4.43 9.60 16.34
N ARG A 4 5.68 9.38 15.94
CA ARG A 4 6.14 9.45 14.55
C ARG A 4 6.14 8.06 13.96
N SER A 5 5.69 7.97 12.71
CA SER A 5 5.67 6.70 11.98
C SER A 5 6.12 6.90 10.55
N ASP A 6 6.69 5.87 9.96
CA ASP A 6 6.83 5.74 8.52
C ASP A 6 5.65 4.91 8.01
N ILE A 7 4.98 5.36 6.95
CA ILE A 7 3.84 4.67 6.36
C ILE A 7 4.18 4.23 4.95
N ARG A 8 3.82 3.01 4.58
CA ARG A 8 3.88 2.48 3.22
C ARG A 8 2.52 1.90 2.83
N LEU A 9 2.02 2.25 1.65
CA LEU A 9 0.73 1.80 1.13
C LEU A 9 0.89 1.30 -0.31
N ILE A 10 0.41 0.09 -0.57
CA ILE A 10 0.15 -0.42 -1.91
C ILE A 10 -1.35 -0.50 -2.11
N ILE A 11 -1.87 0.13 -3.15
CA ILE A 11 -3.31 0.18 -3.45
C ILE A 11 -3.56 0.09 -4.95
N LYS A 12 -4.69 -0.48 -5.38
CA LYS A 12 -5.12 -0.39 -6.79
C LYS A 12 -5.41 1.06 -7.16
N LYS A 13 -4.95 1.48 -8.34
CA LYS A 13 -5.25 2.81 -8.91
C LYS A 13 -6.73 3.12 -8.96
N SER A 14 -7.55 2.14 -9.37
CA SER A 14 -9.00 2.27 -9.46
C SER A 14 -9.67 2.51 -8.11
N SER A 15 -9.00 2.14 -7.01
CA SER A 15 -9.51 2.27 -5.66
C SER A 15 -9.20 3.63 -5.03
N LEU A 16 -8.19 4.35 -5.54
CA LEU A 16 -7.77 5.65 -4.99
C LEU A 16 -8.91 6.68 -5.04
N GLY A 17 -9.66 6.71 -6.13
CA GLY A 17 -10.78 7.64 -6.28
C GLY A 17 -11.90 7.41 -5.26
N LYS A 18 -12.14 6.15 -4.85
CA LYS A 18 -13.11 5.84 -3.80
C LYS A 18 -12.61 6.28 -2.43
N LEU A 19 -11.31 6.05 -2.17
CA LEU A 19 -10.67 6.47 -0.93
C LEU A 19 -10.72 8.01 -0.76
N ILE A 20 -10.48 8.78 -1.82
CA ILE A 20 -10.57 10.25 -1.79
C ILE A 20 -12.02 10.73 -1.61
N GLN A 21 -13.00 10.01 -2.13
CA GLN A 21 -14.42 10.37 -1.96
C GLN A 21 -14.92 10.17 -0.53
N GLU A 22 -14.33 9.23 0.20
CA GLU A 22 -14.69 8.93 1.59
C GLU A 22 -14.24 10.05 2.55
N ASP A 23 -13.01 10.52 2.39
CA ASP A 23 -12.47 11.62 3.20
C ASP A 23 -11.60 12.53 2.32
N SER A 24 -12.02 13.78 2.17
CA SER A 24 -11.31 14.78 1.37
C SER A 24 -9.92 15.12 1.92
N GLU A 25 -9.65 14.90 3.22
CA GLU A 25 -8.30 15.07 3.77
C GLU A 25 -7.31 14.06 3.14
N ILE A 26 -7.80 12.94 2.60
CA ILE A 26 -6.96 11.92 1.96
C ILE A 26 -6.32 12.43 0.67
N GLU A 27 -6.98 13.30 -0.09
CA GLU A 27 -6.41 13.87 -1.31
C GLU A 27 -5.11 14.62 -0.99
N GLU A 28 -5.15 15.50 0.02
CA GLU A 28 -3.98 16.24 0.49
C GLU A 28 -2.89 15.29 1.02
N ILE A 29 -3.27 14.26 1.80
CA ILE A 29 -2.31 13.27 2.32
C ILE A 29 -1.61 12.53 1.17
N ILE A 30 -2.32 12.13 0.12
CA ILE A 30 -1.74 11.44 -1.05
C ILE A 30 -0.81 12.36 -1.84
N GLU A 31 -1.19 13.63 -2.02
CA GLU A 31 -0.36 14.62 -2.71
C GLU A 31 0.96 14.89 -1.96
N ASP A 32 0.92 14.84 -0.63
CA ASP A 32 2.08 15.04 0.25
C ASP A 32 2.94 13.76 0.44
N ALA A 33 2.72 12.69 -0.33
CA ALA A 33 3.54 11.48 -0.26
C ALA A 33 4.98 11.73 -0.71
N ASP A 34 5.95 11.34 0.12
CA ASP A 34 7.39 11.38 -0.24
C ASP A 34 7.70 10.49 -1.44
N ILE A 35 6.95 9.38 -1.55
CA ILE A 35 7.05 8.45 -2.66
C ILE A 35 5.66 8.24 -3.26
N ASN A 36 5.57 8.42 -4.57
CA ASN A 36 4.38 8.10 -5.34
C ASN A 36 4.80 7.44 -6.65
N LYS A 37 4.85 6.10 -6.66
CA LYS A 37 5.25 5.29 -7.81
C LYS A 37 4.08 4.45 -8.32
N THR A 38 4.03 4.28 -9.64
CA THR A 38 2.98 3.53 -10.34
C THR A 38 3.56 2.26 -10.92
N TYR A 39 2.90 1.12 -10.68
CA TYR A 39 3.31 -0.20 -11.19
C TYR A 39 2.10 -0.96 -11.77
N GLY A 40 1.92 -0.87 -13.09
CA GLY A 40 0.75 -1.46 -13.76
C GLY A 40 -0.57 -0.90 -13.19
N ILE A 41 -1.35 -1.74 -12.52
CA ILE A 41 -2.62 -1.36 -11.87
C ILE A 41 -2.45 -0.88 -10.41
N LEU A 42 -1.25 -1.00 -9.83
CA LEU A 42 -0.96 -0.65 -8.45
C LEU A 42 -0.30 0.74 -8.36
N LEU A 43 -0.54 1.39 -7.22
CA LEU A 43 0.18 2.54 -6.72
C LEU A 43 0.94 2.12 -5.47
N TYR A 44 2.16 2.61 -5.37
CA TYR A 44 2.96 2.56 -4.16
C TYR A 44 3.12 3.99 -3.64
N LEU A 45 2.60 4.22 -2.44
CA LEU A 45 2.68 5.47 -1.73
C LEU A 45 3.52 5.27 -0.45
N GLY A 46 4.37 6.23 -0.13
CA GLY A 46 5.21 6.19 1.06
C GLY A 46 5.35 7.56 1.68
N TRP A 47 5.33 7.60 3.01
CA TRP A 47 5.56 8.79 3.81
C TRP A 47 6.55 8.49 4.94
N ASP A 48 7.53 9.36 5.12
CA ASP A 48 8.53 9.29 6.17
C ASP A 48 8.22 10.31 7.29
N ASP A 49 8.47 9.95 8.55
CA ASP A 49 8.33 10.85 9.71
C ASP A 49 6.95 11.55 9.83
N VAL A 50 5.86 10.81 9.55
CA VAL A 50 4.50 11.35 9.65
C VAL A 50 3.94 11.28 11.07
N ARG A 51 3.07 12.24 11.37
CA ARG A 51 2.40 12.35 12.68
C ARG A 51 1.26 11.34 12.78
N GLY A 52 0.99 10.88 14.00
CA GLY A 52 -0.14 9.99 14.30
C GLY A 52 -1.49 10.37 13.68
N LYS A 53 -1.83 11.68 13.55
CA LYS A 53 -3.08 12.08 12.87
C LYS A 53 -3.17 11.55 11.43
N VAL A 54 -2.08 11.61 10.66
CA VAL A 54 -2.05 11.13 9.27
C VAL A 54 -2.20 9.61 9.23
N VAL A 55 -1.57 8.91 10.18
CA VAL A 55 -1.72 7.45 10.35
C VAL A 55 -3.18 7.11 10.61
N ASP A 56 -3.79 7.75 11.62
CA ASP A 56 -5.17 7.50 12.03
C ASP A 56 -6.14 7.78 10.88
N THR A 57 -6.04 8.95 10.23
CA THR A 57 -6.90 9.32 9.09
C THR A 57 -6.79 8.33 7.94
N LEU A 58 -5.57 7.93 7.54
CA LEU A 58 -5.39 6.99 6.43
C LEU A 58 -5.88 5.59 6.77
N SER A 59 -5.58 5.09 7.99
CA SER A 59 -6.04 3.78 8.45
C SER A 59 -7.56 3.72 8.58
N ASP A 60 -8.19 4.74 9.16
CA ASP A 60 -9.64 4.80 9.31
C ASP A 60 -10.35 4.84 7.95
N ALA A 61 -9.85 5.67 7.01
CA ALA A 61 -10.41 5.76 5.67
C ALA A 61 -10.24 4.45 4.88
N LEU A 62 -9.08 3.79 4.98
CA LEU A 62 -8.87 2.47 4.37
C LEU A 62 -9.76 1.40 5.00
N TYR A 63 -9.96 1.45 6.32
CA TYR A 63 -10.81 0.52 7.03
C TYR A 63 -12.28 0.67 6.66
N SER A 64 -12.80 1.91 6.55
CA SER A 64 -14.21 2.15 6.24
C SER A 64 -14.58 1.57 4.87
N ILE A 65 -13.72 1.75 3.87
CA ILE A 65 -13.94 1.25 2.51
C ILE A 65 -13.43 -0.18 2.28
N SER A 66 -12.74 -0.79 3.26
CA SER A 66 -12.25 -2.16 3.15
C SER A 66 -13.40 -3.16 3.00
N ASN A 67 -14.57 -2.90 3.61
CA ASN A 67 -15.76 -3.72 3.40
C ASN A 67 -16.43 -3.50 2.03
N GLU A 68 -15.92 -2.56 1.22
CA GLU A 68 -16.58 -1.99 0.05
C GLU A 68 -15.68 -1.95 -1.21
N GLU A 69 -15.08 -3.08 -1.60
CA GLU A 69 -14.60 -3.30 -2.99
C GLU A 69 -13.18 -2.80 -3.34
N ILE A 70 -12.29 -2.55 -2.38
CA ILE A 70 -10.89 -2.17 -2.71
C ILE A 70 -9.86 -3.15 -2.18
N SER A 71 -8.70 -3.24 -2.84
CA SER A 71 -7.59 -4.08 -2.38
C SER A 71 -6.37 -3.23 -2.04
N TYR A 72 -5.83 -3.43 -0.85
CA TYR A 72 -4.67 -2.68 -0.36
C TYR A 72 -3.78 -3.49 0.59
N ARG A 73 -2.55 -3.01 0.77
CA ARG A 73 -1.58 -3.45 1.77
C ARG A 73 -0.96 -2.21 2.40
N LEU A 74 -1.13 -2.04 3.71
CA LEU A 74 -0.62 -0.93 4.48
C LEU A 74 0.36 -1.47 5.52
N THR A 75 1.50 -0.81 5.64
CA THR A 75 2.52 -1.07 6.65
C THR A 75 2.80 0.24 7.36
N ILE A 76 2.70 0.24 8.69
CA ILE A 76 3.00 1.36 9.57
C ILE A 76 4.18 0.93 10.43
N ILE A 77 5.24 1.73 10.43
CA ILE A 77 6.45 1.50 11.20
C ILE A 77 6.54 2.63 12.23
N GLY A 78 6.18 2.35 13.47
CA GLY A 78 6.26 3.28 14.58
C GLY A 78 7.71 3.61 14.98
N GLU A 79 7.89 4.41 16.04
CA GLU A 79 9.21 4.92 16.45
C GLU A 79 10.20 3.81 16.85
N ASN A 80 9.69 2.69 17.37
CA ASN A 80 10.48 1.49 17.69
C ASN A 80 10.44 0.49 16.54
N LEU A 81 11.57 -0.18 16.24
CA LEU A 81 11.64 -1.13 15.12
C LEU A 81 10.75 -2.37 15.31
N GLU A 82 10.29 -2.61 16.53
CA GLU A 82 9.36 -3.67 16.89
C GLU A 82 7.88 -3.22 16.79
N ASP A 83 7.66 -1.91 16.62
CA ASP A 83 6.33 -1.31 16.50
C ASP A 83 5.93 -1.28 15.04
N ILE A 84 5.63 -2.47 14.50
CA ILE A 84 5.18 -2.64 13.12
C ILE A 84 3.72 -3.08 13.15
N GLU A 85 2.88 -2.33 12.45
CA GLU A 85 1.49 -2.67 12.22
C GLU A 85 1.26 -2.87 10.73
N GLU A 86 0.61 -3.99 10.37
CA GLU A 86 0.22 -4.28 9.00
C GLU A 86 -1.31 -4.38 8.92
N GLN A 87 -1.90 -3.63 8.00
CA GLN A 87 -3.32 -3.69 7.68
C GLN A 87 -3.48 -4.09 6.21
N SER A 88 -4.40 -5.00 5.93
CA SER A 88 -4.63 -5.43 4.55
C SER A 88 -6.06 -5.87 4.32
N TYR A 89 -6.51 -5.65 3.09
CA TYR A 89 -7.75 -6.22 2.60
C TYR A 89 -7.59 -6.58 1.12
N THR A 90 -8.24 -7.67 0.70
CA THR A 90 -8.30 -8.09 -0.70
C THR A 90 -9.76 -8.18 -1.09
N ALA A 91 -10.18 -7.32 -2.02
CA ALA A 91 -11.52 -7.37 -2.57
C ALA A 91 -11.77 -8.70 -3.29
N LYS A 92 -13.02 -9.16 -3.27
CA LYS A 92 -13.42 -10.43 -3.89
C LYS A 92 -13.04 -10.53 -5.37
N GLU A 93 -13.14 -9.43 -6.11
CA GLU A 93 -12.74 -9.37 -7.52
C GLU A 93 -11.23 -9.56 -7.74
N ASP A 94 -10.44 -9.35 -6.69
CA ASP A 94 -9.00 -9.35 -6.70
C ASP A 94 -8.39 -10.55 -5.92
N GLU A 95 -9.19 -11.55 -5.52
CA GLU A 95 -8.70 -12.73 -4.78
C GLU A 95 -7.56 -13.46 -5.51
N ASN A 96 -7.56 -13.42 -6.84
CA ASN A 96 -6.51 -14.02 -7.67
C ASN A 96 -5.28 -13.11 -7.87
N LEU A 97 -5.29 -11.90 -7.30
CA LEU A 97 -4.16 -10.97 -7.42
C LEU A 97 -3.26 -11.14 -6.20
N ASN A 98 -2.02 -11.55 -6.45
CA ASN A 98 -1.02 -11.61 -5.38
C ASN A 98 -0.40 -10.23 -5.13
N ILE A 99 -1.17 -9.29 -4.58
CA ILE A 99 -0.67 -7.93 -4.26
C ILE A 99 0.42 -8.05 -3.18
N PRO A 100 1.66 -7.59 -3.47
CA PRO A 100 2.77 -7.69 -2.52
C PRO A 100 2.56 -6.77 -1.31
N PHE A 101 3.11 -7.16 -0.16
CA PHE A 101 3.18 -6.28 1.01
C PHE A 101 4.34 -5.28 0.86
N PRO A 102 4.19 -4.04 1.37
CA PRO A 102 5.29 -3.10 1.41
C PRO A 102 6.46 -3.61 2.26
N SER A 103 7.67 -3.18 1.95
CA SER A 103 8.85 -3.48 2.76
C SER A 103 8.79 -2.75 4.11
N ILE A 104 9.15 -3.44 5.19
CA ILE A 104 9.25 -2.92 6.57
C ILE A 104 10.57 -2.18 6.85
N ILE A 105 11.41 -1.96 5.83
CA ILE A 105 12.71 -1.30 5.99
C ILE A 105 12.50 0.23 6.04
N ARG A 106 12.94 0.87 7.14
CA ARG A 106 12.82 2.34 7.32
C ARG A 106 13.62 3.14 6.30
N THR A 107 14.86 2.74 6.02
CA THR A 107 15.61 3.32 4.90
C THR A 107 15.01 2.81 3.62
N PHE A 108 14.37 3.69 2.85
CA PHE A 108 13.68 3.33 1.62
C PHE A 108 14.62 2.56 0.67
N ASP A 109 14.42 1.23 0.58
CA ASP A 109 15.14 0.38 -0.38
C ASP A 109 14.31 0.29 -1.65
N GLU A 110 14.46 1.31 -2.51
CA GLU A 110 13.72 1.41 -3.76
C GLU A 110 13.89 0.18 -4.63
N LYS A 111 15.07 -0.47 -4.57
CA LYS A 111 15.42 -1.59 -5.45
C LYS A 111 14.68 -2.86 -5.06
N ASP A 112 14.55 -3.13 -3.76
CA ASP A 112 13.77 -4.26 -3.29
C ASP A 112 12.29 -4.09 -3.65
N LEU A 113 11.75 -2.89 -3.42
CA LEU A 113 10.39 -2.55 -3.83
C LEU A 113 10.20 -2.74 -5.34
N GLU A 114 11.04 -2.12 -6.16
CA GLU A 114 10.97 -2.22 -7.62
C GLU A 114 10.97 -3.68 -8.08
N ARG A 115 11.84 -4.51 -7.49
CA ARG A 115 11.88 -5.94 -7.77
C ARG A 115 10.58 -6.66 -7.43
N GLN A 116 9.96 -6.37 -6.28
CA GLN A 116 8.69 -6.98 -5.88
C GLN A 116 7.55 -6.55 -6.81
N MET A 117 7.52 -5.29 -7.23
CA MET A 117 6.51 -4.77 -8.14
C MET A 117 6.68 -5.30 -9.57
N ASP A 118 7.92 -5.39 -10.05
CA ASP A 118 8.21 -5.98 -11.36
C ASP A 118 7.81 -7.46 -11.40
N TYR A 119 8.10 -8.21 -10.34
CA TYR A 119 7.64 -9.59 -10.21
C TYR A 119 6.11 -9.70 -10.22
N PHE A 120 5.42 -8.79 -9.53
CA PHE A 120 3.96 -8.72 -9.60
C PHE A 120 3.48 -8.51 -11.03
N ILE A 121 4.00 -7.48 -11.74
CA ILE A 121 3.61 -7.16 -13.13
C ILE A 121 3.83 -8.37 -14.05
N LEU A 122 5.02 -8.98 -13.99
CA LEU A 122 5.42 -10.10 -14.86
C LEU A 122 4.50 -11.32 -14.71
N ASN A 123 4.04 -11.61 -13.48
CA ASN A 123 3.19 -12.77 -13.22
C ASN A 123 1.68 -12.48 -13.38
N LYS A 124 1.27 -11.21 -13.28
CA LYS A 124 -0.09 -10.75 -13.56
C LYS A 124 -0.41 -10.64 -15.04
N GLU A 125 0.54 -10.15 -15.84
CA GLU A 125 0.37 -9.96 -17.28
C GLU A 125 0.67 -11.25 -18.08
N ASN A 126 1.07 -12.33 -17.40
CA ASN A 126 1.39 -13.61 -18.03
C ASN A 126 0.95 -14.81 -17.17
N PRO A 127 -0.36 -15.13 -17.07
CA PRO A 127 -0.85 -16.27 -16.28
C PRO A 127 -0.45 -17.66 -16.81
N GLN A 128 0.48 -17.77 -17.77
CA GLN A 128 0.93 -19.02 -18.41
C GLN A 128 2.40 -19.36 -18.17
N LYS A 129 2.99 -19.00 -17.02
CA LYS A 129 4.37 -19.43 -16.69
C LYS A 129 4.53 -20.15 -15.35
N GLU A 130 3.47 -20.79 -14.87
CA GLU A 130 3.58 -21.88 -13.89
C GLU A 130 3.25 -23.24 -14.53
N ASP A 131 3.78 -23.50 -15.73
CA ASP A 131 4.13 -24.86 -16.14
C ASP A 131 5.65 -24.97 -15.99
N ILE A 132 6.10 -25.23 -14.77
CA ILE A 132 7.43 -25.80 -14.56
C ILE A 132 7.18 -27.30 -14.42
N ASP A 133 7.52 -28.03 -15.48
CA ASP A 133 7.58 -29.50 -15.50
C ASP A 133 8.36 -30.01 -14.28
N ILE A 134 7.84 -31.13 -13.73
CA ILE A 134 8.30 -31.91 -12.56
C ILE A 134 9.80 -32.24 -12.61
#